data_AF-A0A3D5A6M8-F1
#
_entry.id   AF-A0A3D5A6M8-F1
#
_cell.length_a   1.000
_cell.length_b   1.000
_cell.length_c   1.000
_cell.angle_alpha   90.00
_cell.angle_beta   90.00
_cell.angle_gamma   90.00
#
_symmetry.space_group_name_H-M   'P 1'
#
loop_
_entity.id
_entity.type
_entity.pdbx_description
1 polymer ?
#
loop_
_entity_poly.entity_id
_entity_poly.type
_entity_poly.pdbx_seq_one_letter_code
_entity_poly.pdbx_strand_id
1 'polypeptide(L)'
;MKKLKQTMEYLKSLEKISVAENIHDIWSYICYSPKMPVRHHQEQLIELASKNKLTVKDEFFSGHLLSFPVFRWGAGKDIVLLTH
;
A
#
# COMPACT_ATOMS: atom_id res chain seq x y z
N MET A 1 10.32 5.23 12.49
CA MET A 1 11.65 4.58 12.41
C MET A 1 12.37 4.50 13.75
N LYS A 2 12.49 5.60 14.51
CA LYS A 2 13.32 5.65 15.73
C LYS A 2 12.89 4.61 16.79
N LYS A 3 11.58 4.54 17.09
CA LYS A 3 11.02 3.61 18.07
C LYS A 3 11.22 2.13 17.71
N LEU A 4 10.96 1.73 16.46
CA LEU A 4 11.19 0.34 16.02
C LEU A 4 12.67 -0.06 16.16
N LYS A 5 13.60 0.79 15.68
CA LYS A 5 15.03 0.51 15.80
C LYS A 5 15.45 0.31 17.26
N GLN A 6 14.94 1.16 18.15
CA GLN A 6 15.17 1.03 19.58
C GLN A 6 14.59 -0.27 20.16
N THR A 7 13.36 -0.64 19.81
CA THR A 7 12.74 -1.90 20.25
C THR A 7 13.51 -3.12 19.72
N MET A 8 14.02 -3.06 18.49
CA MET A 8 14.84 -4.12 17.90
C MET A 8 16.19 -4.27 18.60
N GLU A 9 16.88 -3.15 18.84
CA GLU A 9 18.18 -3.14 19.53
C GLU A 9 18.03 -3.64 20.97
N TYR A 10 16.96 -3.22 21.67
CA TYR A 10 16.61 -3.71 22.99
C TYR A 10 16.36 -5.22 23.00
N LEU A 11 15.46 -5.74 22.16
CA LEU A 11 15.17 -7.18 22.09
C LEU A 11 16.38 -8.03 21.71
N LYS A 12 17.30 -7.50 20.89
CA LYS A 12 18.58 -8.17 20.54
C LYS A 12 19.61 -8.17 21.65
N SER A 13 19.54 -7.19 22.57
CA SER A 13 20.48 -7.08 23.69
C SER A 13 20.19 -8.06 24.83
N LEU A 14 19.01 -8.70 24.82
CA LEU A 14 18.61 -9.69 25.81
C LEU A 14 19.25 -11.05 25.50
N GLU A 15 20.08 -11.57 26.41
CA GLU A 15 20.70 -12.90 26.28
C GLU A 15 19.65 -14.04 26.31
N LYS A 16 18.54 -13.83 27.03
CA LYS A 16 17.36 -14.70 27.02
C LYS A 16 16.10 -13.84 27.02
N ILE A 17 15.25 -14.06 26.02
CA ILE A 17 13.98 -13.34 25.89
C ILE A 17 12.92 -14.05 26.74
N SER A 18 12.51 -13.42 27.84
CA SER A 18 11.31 -13.80 28.57
C SER A 18 10.08 -13.19 27.87
N VAL A 19 9.20 -14.04 27.35
CA VAL A 19 7.99 -13.61 26.61
C VAL A 19 7.05 -12.83 27.53
N ALA A 20 6.91 -13.24 28.79
CA ALA A 20 6.02 -12.58 29.75
C ALA A 20 6.47 -11.16 30.09
N GLU A 21 7.78 -10.94 30.20
CA GLU A 21 8.35 -9.63 30.58
C GLU A 21 8.45 -8.67 29.40
N ASN A 22 8.57 -9.20 28.17
CA ASN A 22 8.81 -8.39 26.96
C ASN A 22 7.63 -8.42 25.99
N ILE A 23 6.45 -8.84 26.43
CA ILE A 23 5.28 -9.07 25.56
C ILE A 23 4.90 -7.81 24.76
N HIS A 24 4.99 -6.62 25.37
CA HIS A 24 4.64 -5.37 24.71
C HIS A 24 5.65 -4.98 23.63
N ASP A 25 6.95 -5.21 23.85
CA ASP A 25 8.01 -4.91 22.88
C ASP A 25 8.03 -5.91 21.73
N ILE A 26 7.80 -7.19 22.05
CA ILE A 26 7.62 -8.25 21.05
C ILE A 26 6.39 -7.94 20.19
N TRP A 27 5.27 -7.58 20.81
CA TRP A 27 4.04 -7.23 20.09
C TRP A 27 4.24 -5.97 19.24
N SER A 28 4.91 -4.95 19.77
CA SER A 28 5.24 -3.73 19.03
C SER A 28 6.15 -4.01 17.84
N TYR A 29 7.06 -4.97 17.95
CA TYR A 29 7.94 -5.41 16.86
C TYR A 29 7.16 -6.22 15.80
N ILE A 30 6.33 -7.17 16.22
CA ILE A 30 5.51 -8.02 15.32
C ILE A 30 4.47 -7.17 14.58
N CYS A 31 3.78 -6.28 15.29
CA CYS A 31 2.74 -5.41 14.73
C CYS A 31 3.31 -4.18 14.03
N TYR A 32 4.62 -3.96 14.08
CA TYR A 32 5.23 -2.95 13.22
C TYR A 32 5.14 -3.44 11.79
N SER A 33 4.21 -2.87 11.02
CA SER A 33 4.18 -3.08 9.58
C SER A 33 5.58 -2.76 9.06
N PRO A 34 6.30 -3.74 8.45
CA PRO A 34 7.60 -3.47 7.87
C PRO A 34 7.34 -2.29 6.95
N LYS A 35 8.02 -1.16 7.19
CA LYS A 35 7.90 0.06 6.40
C LYS A 35 7.68 -0.40 4.97
N MET A 36 6.45 -0.23 4.45
CA MET A 36 6.12 -0.78 3.14
C MET A 36 7.29 -0.40 2.24
N PRO A 37 7.94 -1.35 1.55
CA PRO A 37 9.00 -0.97 0.63
C PRO A 37 8.44 0.17 -0.21
N VAL A 38 9.25 1.21 -0.41
CA VAL A 38 8.87 2.32 -1.29
C VAL A 38 8.25 1.65 -2.49
N ARG A 39 7.03 2.06 -2.83
CA ARG A 39 6.13 1.38 -3.77
C ARG A 39 6.70 1.35 -5.18
N HIS A 40 8.01 1.46 -5.36
CA HIS A 40 8.78 1.52 -6.58
C HIS A 40 8.25 0.56 -7.65
N HIS A 41 7.98 -0.71 -7.34
CA HIS A 41 7.39 -1.63 -8.34
C HIS A 41 5.95 -1.25 -8.72
N GLN A 42 5.13 -0.80 -7.78
CA GLN A 42 3.78 -0.30 -8.04
C GLN A 42 3.79 1.06 -8.76
N GLU A 43 4.73 1.95 -8.42
CA GLU A 43 4.97 3.22 -9.10
C GLU A 43 5.44 3.00 -10.53
N GLN A 44 6.40 2.09 -10.75
CA GLN A 44 6.83 1.66 -12.08
C GLN A 44 5.66 1.08 -12.89
N LEU A 45 4.80 0.25 -12.28
CA LEU A 45 3.61 -0.25 -12.95
C LEU A 45 2.65 0.88 -13.35
N ILE A 46 2.45 1.87 -12.48
CA ILE A 46 1.64 3.06 -12.77
C ILE A 46 2.28 3.93 -13.87
N GLU A 47 3.60 4.05 -13.89
CA GLU A 47 4.33 4.76 -14.95
C GLU A 47 4.20 4.08 -16.32
N LEU A 48 4.20 2.74 -16.35
CA LEU A 48 4.01 1.95 -17.55
C LEU A 48 2.55 1.96 -18.06
N ALA A 49 1.62 2.44 -17.24
CA ALA A 49 0.20 2.48 -17.61
C ALA A 49 -0.09 3.60 -18.60
N SER A 50 -1.01 3.34 -19.54
CA SER A 50 -1.61 4.39 -20.35
C SER A 50 -2.60 5.19 -19.52
N LYS A 51 -2.37 6.50 -19.39
CA LYS A 51 -3.23 7.41 -18.61
C LYS A 51 -4.35 7.94 -19.49
N ASN A 52 -5.58 7.52 -19.22
CA ASN A 52 -6.77 7.96 -19.93
C ASN A 52 -7.78 8.61 -18.98
N LYS A 53 -8.85 9.16 -19.54
CA LYS A 53 -10.06 9.51 -18.79
C LYS A 53 -11.20 8.65 -19.28
N LEU A 54 -11.95 8.08 -18.34
CA LEU A 54 -13.19 7.38 -18.63
C LEU A 54 -14.34 8.31 -18.27
N THR A 55 -15.27 8.47 -19.21
CA THR A 55 -16.47 9.25 -19.01
C THR A 55 -17.66 8.30 -18.90
N VAL A 56 -18.38 8.37 -17.79
CA VAL A 56 -19.56 7.55 -17.50
C VAL A 56 -20.72 8.48 -17.17
N LYS A 57 -21.89 8.17 -17.71
CA LYS A 57 -23.11 8.89 -17.35
C LYS A 57 -23.59 8.38 -15.99
N ASP A 58 -23.67 9.28 -15.02
CA ASP A 58 -24.26 8.97 -13.73
C ASP A 58 -25.78 9.12 -13.84
N GLU A 59 -26.45 8.01 -14.14
CA GLU A 59 -27.89 8.00 -14.38
C GLU A 59 -28.72 8.14 -13.10
N PHE A 60 -28.14 7.84 -11.93
CA PHE A 60 -28.90 7.64 -10.69
C PHE A 60 -28.80 8.80 -9.71
N PHE A 61 -27.68 9.52 -9.68
CA PHE A 61 -27.48 10.60 -8.72
C PHE A 61 -27.49 11.98 -9.37
N SER A 62 -26.46 12.28 -10.17
CA SER A 62 -26.26 13.63 -10.70
C SER A 62 -26.89 13.87 -12.07
N GLY A 63 -27.18 12.81 -12.84
CA GLY A 63 -27.64 12.93 -14.24
C GLY A 63 -26.57 13.46 -15.21
N HIS A 64 -25.36 13.73 -14.71
CA HIS A 64 -24.27 14.33 -15.46
C HIS A 64 -23.25 13.29 -15.93
N LEU A 65 -22.42 13.68 -16.89
CA LEU A 65 -21.26 12.89 -17.30
C LEU A 65 -20.13 13.08 -16.28
N LEU A 66 -19.80 12.02 -15.55
CA LEU A 66 -18.66 11.96 -14.66
C LEU A 66 -17.43 11.56 -15.46
N SER A 67 -16.35 12.31 -15.33
CA SER A 67 -15.06 11.99 -15.95
C SER A 67 -14.01 11.79 -14.87
N PHE A 68 -13.39 10.61 -14.88
CA PHE A 68 -12.36 10.26 -13.90
C PHE A 68 -11.10 9.74 -14.59
N PRO A 69 -9.92 10.01 -14.00
CA PRO A 69 -8.66 9.50 -14.51
C PRO A 69 -8.58 7.97 -14.32
N VAL A 70 -8.01 7.29 -15.31
CA VAL A 70 -7.85 5.84 -15.32
C VAL A 70 -6.46 5.48 -15.81
N PHE A 71 -5.83 4.52 -15.12
CA PHE A 71 -4.62 3.86 -15.56
C PHE A 71 -4.99 2.56 -16.28
N ARG A 72 -4.55 2.41 -17.52
CA ARG A 72 -4.88 1.28 -18.40
C ARG A 72 -3.64 0.47 -18.74
N TRP A 73 -3.74 -0.85 -18.61
CA TRP A 73 -2.78 -1.81 -19.17
C TRP A 73 -3.47 -2.72 -20.19
N GLY A 74 -2.80 -2.95 -21.31
CA GLY A 74 -3.31 -3.80 -22.40
C GLY A 74 -4.15 -3.05 -23.45
N ALA A 75 -4.08 -3.54 -24.68
CA ALA A 75 -4.77 -2.98 -25.85
C ALA A 75 -5.73 -3.97 -26.55
N GLY A 76 -5.86 -5.19 -26.01
CA GLY A 76 -6.59 -6.30 -26.63
C GLY A 76 -7.86 -6.71 -25.88
N LYS A 77 -8.15 -8.01 -25.88
CA LYS A 77 -9.34 -8.60 -25.27
C LYS A 77 -9.37 -8.42 -23.74
N ASP A 78 -8.21 -8.47 -23.11
CA ASP A 78 -8.06 -8.28 -21.66
C ASP A 78 -7.43 -6.91 -21.41
N ILE A 79 -8.14 -6.09 -20.62
CA ILE A 79 -7.72 -4.74 -20.26
C ILE A 79 -7.88 -4.62 -18.74
N VAL A 80 -6.82 -4.18 -18.07
CA VAL A 80 -6.86 -3.85 -16.64
C VAL A 80 -7.02 -2.34 -16.51
N LEU A 81 -8.04 -1.90 -15.77
CA LEU A 81 -8.33 -0.50 -15.49
C LEU A 81 -8.26 -0.25 -13.98
N LEU A 82 -7.45 0.71 -13.57
CA LEU A 82 -7.39 1.19 -12.19
C LEU A 82 -7.89 2.64 -12.15
N THR A 83 -8.92 2.88 -11.32
CA THR A 83 -9.53 4.19 -11.08
C THR A 83 -9.58 4.41 -9.57
N HIS A 84 -9.58 5.67 -9.14
CA HIS A 84 -9.95 6.07 -7.77
C HIS A 84 -11.44 6.39 -7.74
#